data_AF-A0A5N6BEN6-F1
#
_entry.id   AF-A0A5N6BEN6-F1
#
_cell.length_a   1.000
_cell.length_b   1.000
_cell.length_c   1.000
_cell.angle_alpha   90.00
_cell.angle_beta   90.00
_cell.angle_gamma   90.00
#
_symmetry.space_group_name_H-M   'P 1'
#
loop_
_entity.id
_entity.type
_entity.pdbx_description
1 polymer ?
#
loop_
_entity_poly.entity_id
_entity_poly.type
_entity_poly.pdbx_seq_one_letter_code
_entity_poly.pdbx_strand_id
1 'polypeptide(L)'
;MRTIPIPVDVTKLQFVCVRAPRPRVLNQDTGEIKTDKHGNTVYEIVLSVEDEFGRIELVKVGTSGEPQVAAGQDVTPIGLVGYVWEMSRGGEARWGISYRASSIVPAGVTTHA
;
A
#
# COMPACT_ATOMS: atom_id res chain seq x y z
N MET A 1 -15.46 1.77 -17.11
CA MET A 1 -15.01 0.37 -16.93
C MET A 1 -15.13 0.01 -15.46
N ARG A 2 -15.56 -1.20 -15.13
CA ARG A 2 -15.54 -1.67 -13.74
C ARG A 2 -14.11 -2.09 -13.42
N THR A 3 -13.43 -1.41 -12.49
CA THR A 3 -12.06 -1.77 -12.12
C THR A 3 -12.08 -3.09 -11.33
N ILE A 4 -11.55 -4.15 -11.93
CA ILE A 4 -11.42 -5.46 -11.28
C ILE A 4 -10.15 -5.42 -10.42
N PRO A 5 -10.22 -5.69 -9.10
CA PRO A 5 -9.03 -5.79 -8.27
C PRO A 5 -8.18 -6.99 -8.69
N ILE A 6 -6.88 -6.83 -8.66
CA ILE A 6 -5.89 -7.89 -8.91
C ILE A 6 -5.37 -8.34 -7.54
N PRO A 7 -5.79 -9.52 -7.03
CA PRO A 7 -5.24 -10.05 -5.78
C PRO A 7 -3.73 -10.26 -5.91
N VAL A 8 -2.98 -9.88 -4.88
CA VAL A 8 -1.53 -10.09 -4.81
C VAL A 8 -1.27 -11.28 -3.89
N ASP A 9 -0.49 -12.26 -4.38
CA ASP A 9 -0.02 -13.37 -3.56
C ASP A 9 1.12 -12.89 -2.66
N VAL A 10 0.77 -12.55 -1.41
CA VAL A 10 1.71 -12.05 -0.41
C VAL A 10 2.61 -13.14 0.17
N THR A 11 2.35 -14.43 -0.11
CA THR A 11 3.15 -15.53 0.44
C THR A 11 4.51 -15.71 -0.27
N LYS A 12 4.65 -15.11 -1.45
CA LYS A 12 5.87 -15.13 -2.27
C LYS A 12 6.68 -13.84 -2.20
N LEU A 13 6.33 -12.96 -1.27
CA LEU A 13 6.87 -11.61 -1.17
C LEU A 13 7.23 -11.30 0.28
N GLN A 14 8.40 -10.71 0.50
CA GLN A 14 8.79 -10.15 1.79
C GLN A 14 8.54 -8.64 1.77
N PHE A 15 7.96 -8.10 2.86
CA PHE A 15 7.63 -6.68 2.97
C PHE A 15 8.32 -6.04 4.17
N VAL A 16 9.00 -4.92 3.94
CA VAL A 16 9.58 -4.08 5.00
C VAL A 16 8.96 -2.70 4.96
N CYS A 17 8.52 -2.20 6.11
CA CYS A 17 8.03 -0.84 6.24
C CYS A 17 9.19 0.15 6.14
N VAL A 18 9.21 1.00 5.11
CA VAL A 18 10.36 1.89 4.84
C VAL A 18 10.34 3.16 5.69
N ARG A 19 9.14 3.62 6.07
CA ARG A 19 8.95 4.81 6.89
C ARG A 19 7.67 4.72 7.71
N ALA A 20 7.58 5.51 8.76
CA ALA A 20 6.36 5.63 9.57
C ALA A 20 5.12 5.90 8.68
N PRO A 21 3.97 5.25 8.96
CA PRO A 21 2.71 5.52 8.27
C PRO A 21 2.36 7.01 8.28
N ARG A 22 1.77 7.51 7.19
CA ARG A 22 1.33 8.90 7.11
C ARG A 22 -0.10 8.98 6.58
N PRO A 23 -0.93 9.91 7.09
CA PRO A 23 -2.20 10.24 6.46
C PRO A 23 -2.00 10.55 4.98
N ARG A 24 -2.81 9.94 4.12
CA ARG A 24 -2.71 10.13 2.67
C ARG A 24 -3.33 11.47 2.31
N VAL A 25 -2.51 12.36 1.78
CA VAL A 25 -2.97 13.64 1.23
C VAL A 25 -3.71 13.37 -0.09
N LEU A 26 -4.99 13.78 -0.15
CA LEU A 26 -5.83 13.74 -1.35
C LEU A 26 -5.52 14.91 -2.28
N ASN A 27 -5.39 16.11 -1.72
CA ASN A 27 -5.07 17.33 -2.45
C ASN A 27 -3.82 17.99 -1.84
N GLN A 28 -2.76 18.08 -2.64
CA GLN A 28 -1.47 18.63 -2.19
C GLN A 28 -1.52 20.13 -1.95
N ASP A 29 -2.41 20.87 -2.62
CA ASP A 29 -2.50 22.33 -2.51
C ASP A 29 -3.24 22.75 -1.23
N THR A 30 -4.26 21.99 -0.83
CA THR A 30 -5.08 22.28 0.36
C THR A 30 -4.65 21.50 1.61
N GLY A 31 -3.85 20.44 1.44
CA GLY A 31 -3.52 19.51 2.53
C GLY A 31 -4.68 18.59 2.93
N GLU A 32 -5.76 18.54 2.14
CA GLU A 32 -6.92 17.69 2.42
C GLU A 32 -6.50 16.22 2.56
N ILE A 33 -6.91 15.59 3.66
CA ILE A 33 -6.61 14.19 3.95
C ILE A 33 -7.71 13.29 3.37
N LYS A 34 -7.28 12.21 2.74
CA LYS A 34 -8.17 11.21 2.18
C LYS A 34 -8.88 10.44 3.29
N THR A 35 -10.20 10.38 3.20
CA THR A 35 -11.04 9.50 4.03
C THR A 35 -11.64 8.37 3.20
N ASP A 36 -12.03 7.28 3.87
CA ASP A 36 -12.81 6.21 3.27
C ASP A 36 -14.32 6.50 3.33
N LYS A 37 -15.13 5.56 2.83
CA LYS A 37 -16.60 5.69 2.79
C LYS A 37 -17.27 5.75 4.17
N HIS A 38 -16.53 5.44 5.24
CA HIS A 38 -16.98 5.49 6.63
C HIS A 38 -16.41 6.70 7.38
N GLY A 39 -15.65 7.56 6.70
CA GLY A 39 -15.02 8.74 7.30
C GLY A 39 -13.67 8.46 7.99
N ASN A 40 -13.14 7.23 7.93
CA ASN A 40 -11.83 6.95 8.51
C ASN A 40 -10.71 7.53 7.64
N THR A 41 -9.68 8.08 8.26
CA THR A 41 -8.46 8.49 7.56
C THR A 41 -7.82 7.31 6.84
N VAL A 42 -7.47 7.50 5.57
CA VAL A 42 -6.66 6.57 4.79
C VAL A 42 -5.20 6.92 5.01
N TYR A 43 -4.40 5.94 5.40
CA TYR A 43 -2.94 6.07 5.53
C TYR A 43 -2.25 5.51 4.29
N GLU A 44 -1.12 6.11 3.92
CA GLU A 44 -0.19 5.61 2.91
C GLU A 44 1.09 5.13 3.60
N ILE A 45 1.48 3.90 3.28
CA ILE A 45 2.67 3.24 3.81
C ILE A 45 3.55 2.91 2.60
N VAL A 46 4.85 3.19 2.73
CA VAL A 46 5.83 2.81 1.72
C VAL A 46 6.47 1.52 2.17
N LEU A 47 6.32 0.47 1.37
CA LEU A 47 6.88 -0.85 1.61
C LEU A 47 7.98 -1.12 0.59
N SER A 48 9.08 -1.69 1.08
CA SER A 48 10.01 -2.46 0.24
C SER A 48 9.41 -3.83 0.04
N VAL A 49 9.40 -4.32 -1.19
CA VAL A 49 8.87 -5.63 -1.56
C VAL A 49 9.98 -6.40 -2.24
N GLU A 50 10.36 -7.53 -1.68
CA GLU A 50 11.33 -8.44 -2.27
C GLU A 50 10.62 -9.71 -2.76
N ASP A 51 10.91 -10.13 -3.99
CA ASP A 51 10.43 -11.39 -4.55
C ASP A 51 11.41 -12.57 -4.32
N GLU A 52 10.99 -13.79 -4.66
CA GLU A 52 11.80 -15.01 -4.53
C GLU A 52 13.10 -14.97 -5.36
N PHE A 53 13.24 -14.03 -6.30
CA PHE A 53 14.44 -13.84 -7.13
C PHE A 53 15.34 -12.71 -6.60
N GLY A 54 15.04 -12.14 -5.44
CA GLY A 54 15.79 -11.05 -4.82
C GLY A 54 15.59 -9.69 -5.49
N ARG A 55 14.53 -9.52 -6.29
CA ARG A 55 14.19 -8.22 -6.87
C ARG A 55 13.44 -7.39 -5.85
N ILE A 56 13.90 -6.15 -5.66
CA ILE A 56 13.33 -5.24 -4.68
C ILE A 56 12.64 -4.07 -5.37
N GLU A 57 11.39 -3.82 -5.00
CA GLU A 57 10.59 -2.69 -5.46
C GLU A 57 10.02 -1.87 -4.29
N LEU A 58 9.84 -0.57 -4.51
CA LEU A 58 9.16 0.30 -3.55
C LEU A 58 7.70 0.50 -3.95
N VAL A 59 6.78 0.10 -3.08
CA VAL A 59 5.34 0.24 -3.33
C VAL A 59 4.66 1.10 -2.26
N LYS A 60 3.71 1.91 -2.70
CA LYS A 60 2.83 2.66 -1.81
C LYS A 60 1.54 1.89 -1.63
N VAL A 61 1.25 1.50 -0.40
CA VAL A 61 0.03 0.78 -0.03
C VAL A 61 -0.87 1.68 0.80
N GLY A 62 -2.13 1.80 0.37
CA GLY A 62 -3.17 2.49 1.16
C GLY A 62 -3.92 1.53 2.07
N THR A 63 -4.14 1.93 3.33
CA THR A 63 -5.02 1.23 4.29
C THR A 63 -5.93 2.23 4.99
N SER A 64 -7.13 1.83 5.40
CA SER A 64 -7.98 2.65 6.27
C SER A 64 -7.52 2.50 7.73
N GLY A 65 -7.51 3.60 8.47
CA GLY A 65 -6.99 3.66 9.84
C GLY A 65 -5.46 3.63 9.90
N GLU A 66 -4.90 4.01 11.05
CA GLU A 66 -3.46 4.03 11.26
C GLU A 66 -2.93 2.63 11.60
N PRO A 67 -2.07 2.03 10.74
CA PRO A 67 -1.47 0.74 11.07
C PRO A 67 -0.41 0.90 12.15
N GLN A 68 -0.38 -0.03 13.09
CA GLN A 68 0.57 -0.04 14.21
C GLN A 68 1.90 -0.69 13.77
N VAL A 69 2.62 -0.04 12.86
CA VAL A 69 3.90 -0.50 12.31
C VAL A 69 4.93 0.64 12.27
N ALA A 70 6.20 0.31 12.44
CA ALA A 70 7.31 1.26 12.44
C ALA A 70 8.24 1.08 11.23
N ALA A 71 9.08 2.08 10.96
CA ALA A 71 10.11 1.97 9.93
C ALA A 71 11.14 0.88 10.27
N GLY A 72 11.61 0.16 9.26
CA GLY A 72 12.52 -0.99 9.38
C GLY A 72 11.85 -2.29 9.82
N GLN A 73 10.55 -2.28 10.10
CA GLN A 73 9.83 -3.46 10.58
C GLN A 73 9.38 -4.34 9.42
N ASP A 74 9.58 -5.65 9.54
CA ASP A 74 8.93 -6.64 8.67
C ASP A 74 7.42 -6.61 8.89
N VAL A 75 6.65 -6.58 7.80
CA VAL A 75 5.20 -6.46 7.85
C VAL A 75 4.50 -7.46 6.94
N THR A 76 3.23 -7.71 7.20
CA THR A 76 2.36 -8.50 6.33
C THR A 76 1.14 -7.66 5.95
N PRO A 77 0.99 -7.25 4.68
CA PRO A 77 -0.23 -6.66 4.18
C PRO A 77 -1.35 -7.72 4.08
N ILE A 78 -2.49 -7.47 4.72
CA ILE A 78 -3.65 -8.35 4.66
C ILE A 78 -4.59 -7.88 3.53
N GLY A 79 -5.05 -8.82 2.70
CA GLY A 79 -5.97 -8.52 1.60
C GLY A 79 -5.38 -7.56 0.56
N LEU A 80 -4.08 -7.68 0.27
CA LEU A 80 -3.39 -6.82 -0.70
C LEU A 80 -3.97 -7.01 -2.10
N VAL A 81 -4.42 -5.90 -2.68
CA VAL A 81 -4.98 -5.85 -4.04
C VAL A 81 -4.37 -4.69 -4.82
N GLY A 82 -4.11 -4.94 -6.10
CA GLY A 82 -3.77 -3.93 -7.09
C GLY A 82 -5.01 -3.44 -7.85
N TYR A 83 -5.07 -2.15 -8.14
CA TYR A 83 -6.05 -1.56 -9.05
C TYR A 83 -5.33 -0.83 -10.17
N VAL A 84 -5.60 -1.23 -11.41
CA VAL A 84 -5.16 -0.50 -12.59
C VAL A 84 -5.94 0.81 -12.68
N TRP A 85 -5.23 1.90 -12.97
CA TRP A 85 -5.82 3.20 -13.21
C TRP A 85 -5.15 3.89 -14.38
N GLU A 86 -5.89 4.82 -14.97
CA GLU A 86 -5.43 5.76 -15.99
C GLU A 86 -5.95 7.15 -15.61
N MET A 87 -5.12 8.18 -15.76
CA MET A 87 -5.49 9.58 -15.57
C MET A 87 -4.80 10.46 -16.60
N SER A 88 -5.51 11.45 -17.13
CA SER A 88 -4.88 12.52 -17.90
C SER A 88 -4.38 13.60 -16.94
N ARG A 89 -3.11 13.99 -17.03
CA ARG A 89 -2.53 15.09 -16.24
C ARG A 89 -1.72 15.98 -17.16
N GLY A 90 -2.16 17.23 -17.34
CA GLY A 90 -1.49 18.19 -18.22
C GLY A 90 -1.53 17.82 -19.70
N GLY A 91 -2.55 17.06 -20.14
CA GLY A 91 -2.70 16.61 -21.52
C GLY A 91 -2.05 15.26 -21.83
N GLU A 92 -1.23 14.72 -20.93
CA GLU A 92 -0.60 13.40 -21.09
C GLU A 92 -1.38 12.31 -20.32
N ALA A 93 -1.57 11.15 -20.96
CA ALA A 93 -2.12 9.97 -20.30
C ALA A 93 -1.05 9.32 -19.41
N ARG A 94 -1.37 9.19 -18.13
CA ARG A 94 -0.59 8.42 -17.15
C ARG A 94 -1.40 7.22 -16.73
N TRP A 95 -0.74 6.10 -16.52
CA TRP A 95 -1.36 4.87 -16.03
C TRP A 95 -0.47 4.23 -14.99
N GLY A 96 -1.03 3.31 -14.22
CA GLY A 96 -0.29 2.56 -13.24
C GLY A 96 -1.17 1.63 -12.43
N ILE A 97 -0.57 1.09 -11.38
CA ILE A 97 -1.25 0.25 -10.38
C ILE A 97 -1.22 0.99 -9.05
N SER A 98 -2.36 1.04 -8.38
CA SER A 98 -2.44 1.47 -6.98
C SER A 98 -2.66 0.26 -6.10
N TYR A 99 -1.94 0.17 -4.99
CA TYR A 99 -2.05 -0.92 -4.05
C TYR A 99 -2.87 -0.51 -2.83
N ARG A 100 -3.75 -1.41 -2.39
CA ARG A 100 -4.47 -1.28 -1.13
C ARG A 100 -4.47 -2.58 -0.36
N ALA A 101 -4.41 -2.47 0.96
CA ALA A 101 -4.60 -3.57 1.88
C ALA A 101 -5.73 -3.23 2.84
N SER A 102 -6.39 -4.25 3.40
CA SER A 102 -7.38 -4.04 4.46
C SER A 102 -6.71 -3.68 5.80
N SER A 103 -5.51 -4.20 6.03
CA SER A 103 -4.65 -3.85 7.16
C SER A 103 -3.19 -4.16 6.82
N ILE A 104 -2.26 -3.55 7.55
CA ILE A 104 -0.84 -3.88 7.51
C ILE A 104 -0.43 -4.15 8.94
N VAL A 105 0.06 -5.35 9.21
CA VAL A 105 0.41 -5.80 10.55
C VAL A 105 1.90 -6.12 10.62
N PRO A 106 2.53 -6.06 11.81
CA PRO A 106 3.83 -6.69 12.04
C PRO A 106 3.84 -8.12 11.47
N ALA A 107 4.90 -8.48 10.75
CA ALA A 107 5.11 -9.88 10.38
C ALA A 107 5.25 -10.66 11.69
N GLY A 108 4.31 -11.56 11.97
CA GLY A 108 4.46 -12.48 13.09
C GLY A 108 5.72 -13.31 12.83
N VAL A 109 6.56 -13.50 13.86
CA VAL A 109 7.69 -14.44 13.81
C VAL A 109 7.13 -15.78 13.37
N THR A 110 7.27 -16.07 12.08
CA THR A 110 6.97 -17.39 11.55
C THR A 110 8.20 -18.19 11.93
N THR A 111 8.17 -18.81 13.11
CA THR A 111 9.13 -19.85 13.46
C THR A 111 8.96 -20.94 12.42
N HIS A 112 9.81 -20.94 11.40
CA HIS A 112 10.07 -22.12 10.60
C HIS A 112 10.70 -23.15 11.57
N ALA A 113 9.87 -24.08 12.04
CA ALA A 113 10.32 -25.31 12.69
C ALA A 113 10.59 -26.37 11.62
#